data_AF-A0A0A8DVR9-F1
#
_entry.id   AF-A0A0A8DVR9-F1
#
_cell.length_a   1.000
_cell.length_b   1.000
_cell.length_c   1.000
_cell.angle_alpha   90.00
_cell.angle_beta   90.00
_cell.angle_gamma   90.00
#
_symmetry.space_group_name_H-M   'P 1'
#
loop_
_entity.id
_entity.type
_entity.pdbx_description
1 polymer ?
#
loop_
_entity_poly.entity_id
_entity_poly.type
_entity_poly.pdbx_seq_one_letter_code
_entity_poly.pdbx_strand_id
1 'polypeptide(L)'
;MLYAQVHLTLPAWIHEAVDPQAVYASDADKVALAVELSRLNVDAGSGGPFGAAVFGPDHRIIAVGVNRVVPQTTSLAHAENMAYMLAQQRLQTPRLNAVLSPVTLATSSQPCCQCYGATIWAGIDRLLIGASAEDVMALTPFDEGPLPADWVGELQRRGIEVVRGLHRDAACAVLRRYGELDSPRY
;
A
#
# COMPACT_ATOMS: atom_id res chain seq x y z
N MET A 1 12.19 18.55 -25.73
CA MET A 1 12.53 17.12 -25.69
C MET A 1 12.68 16.70 -24.24
N LEU A 2 12.06 15.60 -23.83
CA LEU A 2 12.24 15.01 -22.50
C LEU A 2 13.29 13.90 -22.63
N TYR A 3 14.40 14.01 -21.90
CA TYR A 3 15.57 13.13 -22.07
C TYR A 3 15.67 12.00 -21.04
N ALA A 4 14.99 12.12 -19.90
CA ALA A 4 14.99 11.13 -18.84
C ALA A 4 13.55 10.75 -18.50
N GLN A 5 13.32 9.47 -18.24
CA GLN A 5 12.03 8.90 -17.89
C GLN A 5 12.20 7.93 -16.72
N VAL A 6 11.23 7.91 -15.81
CA VAL A 6 11.14 6.95 -14.72
C VAL A 6 9.98 6.02 -15.02
N HIS A 7 10.26 4.72 -15.11
CA HIS A 7 9.25 3.68 -15.33
C HIS A 7 9.27 2.72 -14.17
N LEU A 8 8.13 2.58 -13.49
CA LEU A 8 7.93 1.62 -12.41
C LEU A 8 6.82 0.68 -12.82
N THR A 9 7.05 -0.62 -12.69
CA THR A 9 6.12 -1.66 -13.13
C THR A 9 5.73 -2.60 -12.00
N LEU A 10 4.49 -3.06 -12.06
CA LEU A 10 4.00 -4.16 -11.26
C LEU A 10 4.30 -5.51 -11.95
N PRO A 11 4.40 -6.61 -11.18
CA PRO A 11 4.54 -7.95 -11.75
C PRO A 11 3.30 -8.37 -12.56
N ALA A 12 3.50 -9.22 -13.57
CA ALA A 12 2.40 -9.70 -14.42
C ALA A 12 1.32 -10.49 -13.66
N TRP A 13 1.70 -11.21 -12.59
CA TRP A 13 0.78 -12.01 -11.79
C TRP A 13 -0.35 -11.19 -11.16
N ILE A 14 -0.18 -9.87 -11.02
CA ILE A 14 -1.23 -8.97 -10.53
C ILE A 14 -2.49 -9.07 -11.38
N HIS A 15 -2.36 -9.25 -12.70
CA HIS A 15 -3.50 -9.35 -13.62
C HIS A 15 -4.32 -10.63 -13.42
N GLU A 16 -3.70 -11.69 -12.93
CA GLU A 16 -4.36 -12.96 -12.65
C GLU A 16 -4.96 -12.98 -11.23
N ALA A 17 -4.28 -12.31 -10.29
CA ALA A 17 -4.68 -12.28 -8.88
C ALA A 17 -5.78 -11.25 -8.56
N VAL A 18 -5.96 -10.22 -9.39
CA VAL A 18 -6.87 -9.10 -9.11
C VAL A 18 -7.95 -9.00 -10.16
N ASP A 19 -9.20 -9.26 -9.74
CA ASP A 19 -10.38 -8.95 -10.53
C ASP A 19 -10.76 -7.46 -10.37
N PRO A 20 -10.67 -6.64 -11.43
CA PRO A 20 -11.02 -5.21 -11.36
C PRO A 20 -12.54 -4.97 -11.22
N GLN A 21 -13.39 -5.97 -11.43
CA GLN A 21 -14.85 -5.86 -11.27
C GLN A 21 -15.34 -6.31 -9.90
N ALA A 22 -14.47 -6.93 -9.09
CA ALA A 22 -14.81 -7.37 -7.75
C ALA A 22 -15.15 -6.18 -6.84
N VAL A 23 -16.12 -6.40 -5.95
CA VAL A 23 -16.63 -5.41 -4.99
C VAL A 23 -16.21 -5.84 -3.59
N TYR A 24 -15.49 -4.95 -2.89
CA TYR A 24 -14.94 -5.20 -1.55
C TYR A 24 -15.72 -4.38 -0.53
N ALA A 25 -16.90 -4.88 -0.17
CA ALA A 25 -17.89 -4.12 0.58
C ALA A 25 -17.39 -3.71 1.98
N SER A 26 -16.74 -4.61 2.72
CA SER A 26 -16.25 -4.30 4.06
C SER A 26 -14.82 -3.75 4.07
N ASP A 27 -14.44 -3.07 5.16
CA ASP A 27 -13.05 -2.64 5.35
C ASP A 27 -12.10 -3.82 5.59
N ALA A 28 -12.62 -4.90 6.19
CA ALA A 28 -11.91 -6.15 6.36
C ALA A 28 -11.53 -6.76 5.01
N ASP A 29 -12.48 -6.87 4.06
CA ASP A 29 -12.22 -7.44 2.73
C ASP A 29 -11.17 -6.62 1.95
N LYS A 30 -11.21 -5.29 2.06
CA LYS A 30 -10.23 -4.41 1.42
C LYS A 30 -8.82 -4.63 1.95
N VAL A 31 -8.67 -4.77 3.27
CA VAL A 31 -7.36 -5.05 3.88
C VAL A 31 -6.93 -6.51 3.64
N ALA A 32 -7.86 -7.46 3.60
CA ALA A 32 -7.57 -8.83 3.22
C ALA A 32 -6.93 -8.92 1.82
N LEU A 33 -7.43 -8.15 0.85
CA LEU A 33 -6.78 -8.04 -0.46
C LEU A 33 -5.36 -7.48 -0.36
N ALA A 34 -5.15 -6.41 0.42
CA ALA A 34 -3.81 -5.84 0.58
C ALA A 34 -2.82 -6.83 1.20
N VAL A 35 -3.26 -7.62 2.19
CA VAL A 35 -2.47 -8.70 2.80
C VAL A 35 -2.19 -9.82 1.80
N GLU A 36 -3.17 -10.20 0.99
CA GLU A 36 -2.98 -11.23 -0.05
C GLU A 36 -1.98 -10.78 -1.12
N LEU A 37 -2.06 -9.53 -1.56
CA LEU A 37 -1.07 -8.94 -2.47
C LEU A 37 0.34 -8.95 -1.88
N SER A 38 0.46 -8.65 -0.58
CA SER A 38 1.74 -8.76 0.14
C SER A 38 2.27 -10.19 0.11
N ARG A 39 1.43 -11.18 0.44
CA ARG A 39 1.79 -12.61 0.42
C ARG A 39 2.24 -13.06 -0.97
N LEU A 40 1.48 -12.74 -2.00
CA LEU A 40 1.81 -13.09 -3.39
C LEU A 40 3.11 -12.44 -3.86
N ASN A 41 3.40 -11.22 -3.43
CA ASN A 41 4.65 -10.53 -3.79
C ASN A 41 5.88 -11.24 -3.21
N VAL A 42 5.76 -11.78 -1.99
CA VAL A 42 6.80 -12.61 -1.37
C VAL A 42 6.92 -13.95 -2.07
N ASP A 43 5.79 -14.63 -2.30
CA ASP A 43 5.78 -15.98 -2.88
C ASP A 43 6.28 -16.02 -4.32
N ALA A 44 6.02 -14.96 -5.09
CA ALA A 44 6.56 -14.79 -6.43
C ALA A 44 8.03 -14.33 -6.45
N GLY A 45 8.66 -14.08 -5.29
CA GLY A 45 10.00 -13.51 -5.21
C GLY A 45 10.11 -12.12 -5.85
N SER A 46 8.99 -11.39 -5.92
CA SER A 46 8.87 -10.15 -6.68
C SER A 46 8.97 -8.89 -5.83
N GLY A 47 9.26 -8.99 -4.54
CA GLY A 47 9.58 -7.82 -3.70
C GLY A 47 9.36 -8.07 -2.22
N GLY A 48 9.34 -6.97 -1.46
CA GLY A 48 9.10 -7.02 -0.01
C GLY A 48 7.65 -7.38 0.36
N PRO A 49 7.41 -7.69 1.65
CA PRO A 49 6.13 -8.17 2.18
C PRO A 49 5.11 -7.03 2.39
N PHE A 50 4.85 -6.25 1.35
CA PHE A 50 3.91 -5.14 1.41
C PHE A 50 3.03 -5.07 0.17
N GLY A 51 1.74 -4.89 0.40
CA GLY A 51 0.71 -4.75 -0.61
C GLY A 51 -0.29 -3.66 -0.22
N ALA A 52 -0.86 -2.99 -1.22
CA ALA A 52 -1.83 -1.93 -1.03
C ALA A 52 -2.84 -1.88 -2.18
N ALA A 53 -4.03 -1.35 -1.92
CA ALA A 53 -5.10 -1.20 -2.90
C ALA A 53 -5.89 0.09 -2.66
N VAL A 54 -6.17 0.80 -3.74
CA VAL A 54 -6.98 2.02 -3.76
C VAL A 54 -8.37 1.69 -4.27
N PHE A 55 -9.39 2.08 -3.53
CA PHE A 55 -10.80 1.84 -3.84
C PHE A 55 -11.57 3.13 -4.03
N GLY A 56 -12.56 3.07 -4.93
CA GLY A 56 -13.56 4.12 -5.12
C GLY A 56 -14.75 4.00 -4.17
N PRO A 57 -15.72 4.93 -4.30
CA PRO A 57 -16.94 4.97 -3.49
C PRO A 57 -17.89 3.80 -3.77
N ASP A 58 -17.72 3.13 -4.91
CA ASP A 58 -18.45 1.93 -5.31
C ASP A 58 -17.81 0.64 -4.76
N HIS A 59 -16.81 0.75 -3.88
CA HIS A 59 -16.05 -0.36 -3.30
C HIS A 59 -15.29 -1.21 -4.33
N ARG A 60 -15.02 -0.66 -5.52
CA ARG A 60 -14.21 -1.31 -6.56
C ARG A 60 -12.80 -0.77 -6.57
N ILE A 61 -11.88 -1.59 -7.09
CA ILE A 61 -10.47 -1.27 -7.20
C ILE A 61 -10.28 -0.21 -8.29
N ILE A 62 -9.59 0.87 -7.93
CA ILE A 62 -9.04 1.84 -8.88
C ILE A 62 -7.66 1.36 -9.33
N ALA A 63 -6.80 1.03 -8.37
CA ALA A 63 -5.47 0.47 -8.61
C ALA A 63 -4.98 -0.33 -7.40
N VAL A 64 -3.98 -1.17 -7.63
CA VAL A 64 -3.25 -1.89 -6.59
C VAL A 64 -1.76 -1.55 -6.67
N GLY A 65 -1.02 -1.88 -5.62
CA GLY A 65 0.43 -1.75 -5.57
C GLY A 65 1.05 -2.79 -4.66
N VAL A 66 2.28 -3.18 -4.97
CA VAL A 66 3.13 -4.00 -4.09
C VAL A 66 4.50 -3.36 -4.00
N ASN A 67 5.28 -3.69 -2.97
CA ASN A 67 6.65 -3.18 -2.85
C ASN A 67 7.50 -3.69 -4.02
N ARG A 68 8.15 -2.75 -4.72
CA ARG A 68 9.01 -2.99 -5.88
C ARG A 68 10.35 -2.27 -5.75
N VAL A 69 10.78 -1.97 -4.52
CA VAL A 69 11.99 -1.17 -4.26
C VAL A 69 13.24 -1.80 -4.87
N VAL A 70 13.53 -3.05 -4.50
CA VAL A 70 14.72 -3.77 -4.99
C VAL A 70 14.61 -4.07 -6.50
N PRO A 71 13.49 -4.63 -7.03
CA PRO A 71 13.40 -4.94 -8.45
C PRO A 71 13.40 -3.74 -9.40
N GLN A 72 13.01 -2.54 -8.94
CA GLN A 72 13.00 -1.31 -9.74
C GLN A 72 14.17 -0.37 -9.41
N THR A 73 15.06 -0.77 -8.49
CA THR A 73 16.21 0.03 -8.05
C THR A 73 15.80 1.45 -7.63
N THR A 74 14.73 1.57 -6.83
CA THR A 74 14.25 2.86 -6.34
C THR A 74 13.60 2.75 -4.97
N SER A 75 14.05 3.56 -4.01
CA SER A 75 13.48 3.63 -2.66
C SER A 75 12.03 4.13 -2.64
N LEU A 76 11.54 4.74 -3.72
CA LEU A 76 10.18 5.29 -3.76
C LEU A 76 9.11 4.24 -4.08
N ALA A 77 9.48 3.07 -4.60
CA ALA A 77 8.53 2.04 -5.08
C ALA A 77 7.92 1.19 -3.95
N HIS A 78 7.43 1.84 -2.91
CA HIS A 78 6.63 1.23 -1.84
C HIS A 78 5.23 0.90 -2.35
N ALA A 79 4.53 -0.04 -1.69
CA ALA A 79 3.23 -0.54 -2.14
C ALA A 79 2.20 0.59 -2.27
N GLU A 80 2.13 1.48 -1.28
CA GLU A 80 1.22 2.62 -1.23
C GLU A 80 1.53 3.62 -2.34
N ASN A 81 2.80 3.96 -2.54
CA ASN A 81 3.23 4.85 -3.61
C ASN A 81 2.90 4.28 -5.00
N MET A 82 3.17 2.98 -5.21
CA MET A 82 2.81 2.31 -6.45
C MET A 82 1.30 2.36 -6.70
N ALA A 83 0.49 2.08 -5.68
CA ALA A 83 -0.96 2.15 -5.78
C ALA A 83 -1.46 3.57 -6.09
N TYR A 84 -0.89 4.60 -5.44
CA TYR A 84 -1.22 6.00 -5.70
C TYR A 84 -0.85 6.44 -7.11
N MET A 85 0.38 6.19 -7.56
CA MET A 85 0.82 6.58 -8.90
C MET A 85 -0.07 5.95 -9.97
N LEU A 86 -0.39 4.66 -9.83
CA LEU A 86 -1.24 3.94 -10.78
C LEU A 86 -2.70 4.42 -10.73
N ALA A 87 -3.24 4.71 -9.54
CA ALA A 87 -4.59 5.28 -9.41
C ALA A 87 -4.67 6.68 -10.05
N GLN A 88 -3.67 7.53 -9.79
CA GLN A 88 -3.58 8.89 -10.33
C GLN A 88 -3.45 8.88 -11.85
N GLN A 89 -2.59 8.00 -12.39
CA GLN A 89 -2.48 7.79 -13.83
C GLN A 89 -3.78 7.23 -14.42
N ARG A 90 -4.45 6.28 -13.77
CA ARG A 90 -5.72 5.75 -14.28
C ARG A 90 -6.82 6.81 -14.35
N LEU A 91 -6.91 7.67 -13.33
CA LEU A 91 -7.92 8.73 -13.25
C LEU A 91 -7.47 10.04 -13.90
N GLN A 92 -6.22 10.10 -14.40
CA GLN A 92 -5.61 11.30 -14.98
C GLN A 92 -5.71 12.54 -14.05
N THR A 93 -5.51 12.33 -12.75
CA THR A 93 -5.52 13.40 -11.74
C THR A 93 -4.38 13.23 -10.74
N PRO A 94 -3.70 14.30 -10.29
CA PRO A 94 -2.70 14.22 -9.23
C PRO A 94 -3.32 14.06 -7.83
N ARG A 95 -4.61 14.39 -7.66
CA ARG A 95 -5.33 14.28 -6.39
C ARG A 95 -6.61 13.49 -6.58
N LEU A 96 -6.68 12.30 -5.99
CA LEU A 96 -7.74 11.32 -6.24
C LEU A 96 -9.10 11.82 -5.75
N ASN A 97 -9.17 12.31 -4.50
CA ASN A 97 -10.41 12.79 -3.91
C ASN A 97 -10.96 14.09 -4.50
N ALA A 98 -10.24 14.72 -5.44
CA ALA A 98 -10.74 15.87 -6.18
C ALA A 98 -11.72 15.48 -7.31
N VAL A 99 -11.66 14.23 -7.79
CA VAL A 99 -12.51 13.76 -8.92
C VAL A 99 -13.47 12.64 -8.53
N LEU A 100 -13.22 11.96 -7.40
CA LEU A 100 -13.99 10.83 -6.93
C LEU A 100 -13.90 10.79 -5.41
N SER A 101 -14.99 10.64 -4.66
CA SER A 101 -14.93 10.55 -3.19
C SER A 101 -16.11 9.73 -2.64
N PRO A 102 -15.95 8.95 -1.55
CA PRO A 102 -14.70 8.69 -0.84
C PRO A 102 -13.68 7.83 -1.63
N VAL A 103 -12.40 8.13 -1.46
CA VAL A 103 -11.28 7.27 -1.89
C VAL A 103 -10.66 6.61 -0.68
N THR A 104 -10.52 5.28 -0.72
CA THR A 104 -9.95 4.49 0.38
C THR A 104 -8.64 3.85 -0.04
N LEU A 105 -7.57 4.04 0.72
CA LEU A 105 -6.38 3.18 0.66
C LEU A 105 -6.52 2.08 1.71
N ALA A 106 -6.41 0.82 1.29
CA ALA A 106 -6.11 -0.28 2.19
C ALA A 106 -4.65 -0.72 2.01
N THR A 107 -3.93 -0.92 3.10
CA THR A 107 -2.51 -1.33 3.10
C THR A 107 -2.28 -2.47 4.08
N SER A 108 -1.40 -3.40 3.71
CA SER A 108 -1.06 -4.56 4.54
C SER A 108 -0.41 -4.16 5.86
N SER A 109 0.28 -3.01 5.89
CA SER A 109 1.00 -2.50 7.05
C SER A 109 0.86 -0.97 7.15
N GLN A 110 1.10 -0.42 8.34
CA GLN A 110 1.10 1.01 8.56
C GLN A 110 2.06 1.72 7.59
N PRO A 111 1.66 2.87 6.99
CA PRO A 111 2.56 3.62 6.13
C PRO A 111 3.78 4.14 6.90
N CYS A 112 4.98 3.91 6.34
CA CYS A 112 6.22 4.54 6.81
C CYS A 112 6.19 6.07 6.62
N CYS A 113 7.19 6.79 7.13
CA CYS A 113 7.23 8.26 7.04
C CYS A 113 7.10 8.81 5.60
N GLN A 114 7.64 8.11 4.62
CA GLN A 114 7.50 8.42 3.19
C GLN A 114 6.05 8.27 2.72
N CYS A 115 5.43 7.11 2.98
CA CYS A 115 4.09 6.78 2.50
C CYS A 115 3.01 7.55 3.26
N TYR A 116 3.25 7.86 4.54
CA TYR A 116 2.47 8.81 5.33
C TYR A 116 2.41 10.18 4.65
N GLY A 117 3.56 10.74 4.25
CA GLY A 117 3.61 12.02 3.53
C GLY A 117 2.89 11.94 2.18
N ALA A 118 3.12 10.85 1.43
CA ALA A 118 2.47 10.62 0.13
C ALA A 118 0.94 10.56 0.24
N THR A 119 0.41 9.95 1.30
CA THR A 119 -1.03 9.80 1.56
C THR A 119 -1.78 11.13 1.57
N ILE A 120 -1.17 12.17 2.15
CA ILE A 120 -1.75 13.52 2.22
C ILE A 120 -1.94 14.12 0.82
N TRP A 121 -0.93 13.96 -0.04
CA TRP A 121 -0.89 14.55 -1.38
C TRP A 121 -1.66 13.73 -2.41
N ALA A 122 -1.66 12.41 -2.27
CA ALA A 122 -2.44 11.50 -3.12
C ALA A 122 -3.94 11.83 -3.06
N GLY A 123 -4.41 12.34 -1.93
CA GLY A 123 -5.79 12.77 -1.74
C GLY A 123 -6.72 11.58 -1.57
N ILE A 124 -6.54 10.84 -0.48
CA ILE A 124 -7.51 9.83 -0.03
C ILE A 124 -8.37 10.40 1.09
N ASP A 125 -9.50 9.75 1.36
CA ASP A 125 -10.42 10.10 2.44
C ASP A 125 -10.35 9.08 3.59
N ARG A 126 -9.90 7.85 3.32
CA ARG A 126 -9.82 6.77 4.31
C ARG A 126 -8.54 5.94 4.16
N LEU A 127 -7.86 5.67 5.26
CA LEU A 127 -6.68 4.81 5.37
C LEU A 127 -6.99 3.60 6.26
N LEU A 128 -6.95 2.40 5.67
CA LEU A 128 -7.19 1.14 6.34
C LEU A 128 -5.87 0.37 6.46
N ILE A 129 -5.53 -0.07 7.68
CA ILE A 129 -4.21 -0.61 8.00
C ILE A 129 -4.32 -2.01 8.61
N GLY A 130 -3.48 -2.91 8.09
CA GLY A 130 -3.25 -4.24 8.66
C GLY A 130 -2.32 -4.26 9.87
N ALA A 131 -1.05 -4.63 9.65
CA ALA A 131 0.00 -4.65 10.67
C ALA A 131 0.37 -3.23 11.12
N SER A 132 0.80 -3.08 12.38
CA SER A 132 1.32 -1.80 12.89
C SER A 132 2.81 -1.62 12.54
N ALA A 133 3.31 -0.40 12.72
CA ALA A 133 4.75 -0.14 12.56
C ALA A 133 5.60 -0.97 13.54
N GLU A 134 5.11 -1.17 14.77
CA GLU A 134 5.77 -2.03 15.76
C GLU A 134 5.85 -3.48 15.28
N ASP A 135 4.80 -4.00 14.62
CA ASP A 135 4.83 -5.34 14.05
C ASP A 135 5.87 -5.46 12.93
N VAL A 136 5.92 -4.47 12.03
CA VAL A 136 6.89 -4.44 10.93
C VAL A 136 8.32 -4.45 11.48
N MET A 137 8.65 -3.53 12.39
CA MET A 137 9.99 -3.42 12.96
C MET A 137 10.37 -4.59 13.87
N ALA A 138 9.40 -5.28 14.48
CA ALA A 138 9.68 -6.45 15.33
C ALA A 138 9.87 -7.74 14.52
N LEU A 139 9.20 -7.88 13.38
CA LEU A 139 9.18 -9.11 12.58
C LEU A 139 10.12 -9.08 11.38
N THR A 140 10.67 -7.92 11.05
CA THR A 140 11.51 -7.70 9.86
C THR A 140 12.61 -6.68 10.17
N PRO A 141 13.66 -6.56 9.33
CA PRO A 141 14.67 -5.53 9.50
C PRO A 141 14.24 -4.14 8.97
N PHE A 142 12.98 -3.96 8.54
CA PHE A 142 12.52 -2.70 7.96
C PHE A 142 12.40 -1.60 9.02
N ASP A 143 12.69 -0.37 8.60
CA ASP A 143 12.55 0.85 9.39
C ASP A 143 11.36 1.67 8.85
N GLU A 144 10.42 1.99 9.73
CA GLU A 144 9.23 2.78 9.40
C GLU A 144 9.52 4.30 9.39
N GLY A 145 10.67 4.69 9.90
CA GLY A 145 11.10 6.08 10.00
C GLY A 145 10.27 6.90 11.00
N PRO A 146 10.66 8.16 11.23
CA PRO A 146 10.01 9.01 12.21
C PRO A 146 8.68 9.56 11.69
N LEU A 147 7.59 9.23 12.37
CA LEU A 147 6.30 9.90 12.21
C LEU A 147 6.12 11.01 13.27
N PRO A 148 5.27 12.02 13.01
CA PRO A 148 4.80 12.91 14.07
C PRO A 148 4.19 12.11 15.23
N ALA A 149 4.34 12.60 16.45
CA ALA A 149 3.85 11.90 17.64
C ALA A 149 2.34 11.56 17.55
N ASP A 150 1.55 12.48 17.00
CA ASP A 150 0.12 12.30 16.72
C ASP A 150 -0.14 12.23 15.20
N TRP A 151 0.55 11.34 14.50
CA TRP A 151 0.40 11.20 13.05
C TRP A 151 -1.05 10.88 12.64
N VAL A 152 -1.79 10.12 13.46
CA VAL A 152 -3.21 9.81 13.22
C VAL A 152 -4.05 11.09 13.29
N GLY A 153 -3.91 11.88 14.35
CA GLY A 153 -4.65 13.13 14.49
C GLY A 153 -4.29 14.17 13.43
N GLU A 154 -3.05 14.18 12.93
CA GLU A 154 -2.65 15.01 11.78
C GLU A 154 -3.37 14.61 10.48
N LEU A 155 -3.57 13.30 10.22
CA LEU A 155 -4.37 12.82 9.09
C LEU A 155 -5.86 13.14 9.27
N GLN A 156 -6.40 12.92 10.47
CA GLN A 156 -7.81 13.21 10.78
C GLN A 156 -8.14 14.70 10.64
N ARG A 157 -7.23 15.59 11.06
CA ARG A 157 -7.37 17.05 10.83
C ARG A 157 -7.41 17.44 9.35
N ARG A 158 -6.98 16.54 8.46
CA ARG A 158 -7.04 16.69 6.99
C ARG A 158 -8.25 16.00 6.37
N GLY A 159 -9.15 15.48 7.20
CA GLY A 159 -10.34 14.74 6.77
C GLY A 159 -10.04 13.30 6.37
N ILE A 160 -8.88 12.75 6.75
CA ILE A 160 -8.51 11.36 6.44
C ILE A 160 -8.84 10.49 7.65
N GLU A 161 -9.86 9.64 7.51
CA GLU A 161 -10.19 8.62 8.51
C GLU A 161 -9.08 7.55 8.55
N VAL A 162 -8.71 7.10 9.74
CA VAL A 162 -7.69 6.05 9.92
C VAL A 162 -8.28 4.89 10.72
N VAL A 163 -8.27 3.70 10.13
CA VAL A 163 -8.70 2.45 10.77
C VAL A 163 -7.50 1.49 10.82
N ARG A 164 -7.26 0.89 11.99
CA ARG A 164 -6.04 0.11 12.27
C ARG A 164 -6.37 -1.30 12.74
N GLY A 165 -5.45 -2.22 12.51
CA GLY A 165 -5.49 -3.58 13.09
C GLY A 165 -6.43 -4.54 12.36
N LEU A 166 -6.82 -4.22 11.12
CA LEU A 166 -7.69 -5.09 10.30
C LEU A 166 -6.87 -6.25 9.75
N HIS A 167 -7.27 -7.51 9.96
CA HIS A 167 -6.47 -8.67 9.53
C HIS A 167 -5.00 -8.63 10.01
N ARG A 168 -4.72 -8.01 11.17
CA ARG A 168 -3.37 -7.85 11.72
C ARG A 168 -2.62 -9.18 11.80
N ASP A 169 -3.25 -10.23 12.32
CA ASP A 169 -2.60 -11.54 12.47
C ASP A 169 -2.15 -12.13 11.12
N ALA A 170 -2.98 -11.97 10.08
CA ALA A 170 -2.64 -12.41 8.73
C ALA A 170 -1.51 -11.57 8.13
N ALA A 171 -1.53 -10.25 8.32
CA ALA A 171 -0.45 -9.37 7.90
C ALA A 171 0.88 -9.73 8.60
N CYS A 172 0.86 -9.94 9.91
CA CYS A 172 2.02 -10.36 10.70
C CYS A 172 2.54 -11.74 10.28
N ALA A 173 1.67 -12.66 9.85
CA ALA A 173 2.11 -13.95 9.34
C ALA A 173 2.95 -13.81 8.05
N VAL A 174 2.58 -12.90 7.14
CA VAL A 174 3.37 -12.62 5.92
C VAL A 174 4.71 -11.98 6.28
N LEU A 175 4.71 -11.00 7.19
CA LEU A 175 5.93 -10.33 7.67
C LEU A 175 6.92 -11.34 8.28
N ARG A 176 6.43 -12.20 9.20
CA ARG A 176 7.24 -13.23 9.84
C ARG A 176 7.84 -14.19 8.83
N ARG A 177 7.02 -14.70 7.90
CA ARG A 177 7.48 -15.57 6.82
C ARG A 177 8.59 -14.92 6.00
N TYR A 178 8.44 -13.64 5.64
CA TYR A 178 9.48 -12.93 4.90
C TYR A 178 10.77 -12.77 5.72
N GLY A 179 10.67 -12.44 7.01
CA GLY A 179 11.82 -12.33 7.91
C GLY A 179 12.61 -13.63 8.09
N GLU A 180 11.95 -14.78 7.93
CA GLU A 180 12.55 -16.12 7.98
C GLU A 180 13.20 -16.56 6.65
N LEU A 181 12.86 -15.90 5.52
CA LEU A 181 13.46 -16.23 4.22
C LEU A 181 14.90 -15.72 4.14
N ASP A 182 15.83 -16.63 3.87
CA ASP A 182 17.27 -16.34 3.72
C ASP A 182 17.60 -15.80 2.30
N SER A 183 16.77 -14.88 1.81
CA SER A 183 16.98 -14.23 0.50
C SER A 183 17.94 -13.05 0.65
N PRO A 184 18.55 -12.54 -0.44
CA PRO A 184 19.40 -11.35 -0.38
C PRO A 184 18.59 -10.23 0.27
N ARG A 185 18.96 -9.92 1.52
CA ARG A 185 18.27 -8.95 2.34
C ARG A 185 18.40 -7.57 1.68
N TYR A 186 17.40 -6.73 1.92
CA TYR A 186 17.48 -5.29 1.65
C TYR A 186 18.84 -4.71 2.08
#